data_AF-A0A7K4DRH2-F1
#
_entry.id   AF-A0A7K4DRH2-F1
#
_cell.length_a   1.000
_cell.length_b   1.000
_cell.length_c   1.000
_cell.angle_alpha   90.00
_cell.angle_beta   90.00
_cell.angle_gamma   90.00
#
_symmetry.space_group_name_H-M   'P 1'
#
loop_
_entity.id
_entity.type
_entity.pdbx_description
1 polymer ?
#
loop_
_entity_poly.entity_id
_entity_poly.type
_entity_poly.pdbx_seq_one_letter_code
_entity_poly.pdbx_strand_id
1 'polypeptide(L)'
;MISNSWNKTEGESISQKFMGKVRPDEPLKNKIDFAQKKLQFQISKLDSIDEKLKKKHDIIFEKIVNAQRNNKNGYAQAYAGELAQVRKMKNMVSGAKLSMEQIKLRLDTVSELGDVVVTLSPCMSIIKGLSPSLSGIMPEANASMQDLSQILGDVMSGSSVN
;
A
#
# COMPACT_ATOMS: atom_id res chain seq x y z
N MET A 1 -32.35 11.03 58.98
CA MET A 1 -31.19 11.85 59.37
C MET A 1 -30.01 10.89 59.44
N ILE A 2 -28.92 10.94 58.66
CA ILE A 2 -28.18 12.02 57.99
C ILE A 2 -27.60 11.48 56.65
N SER A 3 -27.52 12.35 55.63
CA SER A 3 -27.01 12.11 54.26
C SER A 3 -25.48 12.04 54.21
N ASN A 4 -24.91 11.25 53.28
CA ASN A 4 -23.72 11.70 52.56
C ASN A 4 -23.68 11.12 51.14
N SER A 5 -23.61 12.02 50.17
CA SER A 5 -23.60 11.77 48.72
C SER A 5 -22.21 12.11 48.20
N TRP A 6 -21.45 11.13 47.70
CA TRP A 6 -20.17 11.40 47.02
C TRP A 6 -19.93 10.39 45.88
N ASN A 7 -19.97 10.95 44.67
CA ASN A 7 -19.25 10.59 43.44
C ASN A 7 -19.51 9.26 42.72
N LYS A 8 -20.45 9.34 41.77
CA LYS A 8 -20.23 8.84 40.41
C LYS A 8 -19.05 9.58 39.76
N THR A 9 -17.99 8.83 39.41
CA THR A 9 -17.07 8.96 38.27
C THR A 9 -15.91 8.02 38.59
N GLU A 10 -15.66 6.97 37.82
CA GLU A 10 -14.68 6.94 36.72
C GLU A 10 -15.10 5.74 35.84
N GLY A 11 -15.52 5.90 34.59
CA GLY A 11 -14.63 6.33 33.53
C GLY A 11 -13.61 5.22 33.26
N GLU A 12 -14.03 4.12 32.60
CA GLU A 12 -13.11 3.11 32.09
C GLU A 12 -11.96 3.83 31.38
N SER A 13 -10.78 3.72 31.97
CA SER A 13 -9.61 4.46 31.55
C SER A 13 -9.29 4.11 30.10
N ILE A 14 -9.51 5.06 29.19
CA ILE A 14 -9.17 4.94 27.76
C ILE A 14 -7.71 4.50 27.59
N SER A 15 -6.84 4.82 28.55
CA SER A 15 -5.44 4.39 28.58
C SER A 15 -5.22 2.87 28.77
N GLN A 16 -6.18 2.09 29.30
CA GLN A 16 -6.06 0.63 29.35
C GLN A 16 -6.40 -0.05 28.01
N LYS A 17 -7.19 0.59 27.13
CA LYS A 17 -7.45 0.07 25.77
C LYS A 17 -6.32 0.35 24.77
N PHE A 18 -5.40 1.26 25.08
CA PHE A 18 -4.26 1.57 24.20
C PHE A 18 -3.00 0.73 24.48
N MET A 19 -2.82 0.17 25.68
CA MET A 19 -1.64 -0.66 25.99
C MET A 19 -1.71 -2.11 25.48
N GLY A 20 -2.87 -2.57 25.00
CA GLY A 20 -3.07 -3.96 24.55
C GLY A 20 -2.66 -4.25 23.09
N LYS A 21 -2.24 -3.24 22.31
CA LYS A 21 -1.91 -3.40 20.87
C LYS A 21 -0.42 -3.34 20.55
N VAL A 22 0.44 -3.45 21.57
CA VAL A 22 1.90 -3.60 21.40
C VAL A 22 2.30 -5.08 21.37
N ARG A 23 1.52 -5.88 20.65
CA ARG A 23 2.05 -7.08 20.00
C ARG A 23 1.94 -6.80 18.52
N PRO A 24 3.07 -6.62 17.81
CA PRO A 24 2.99 -6.43 16.39
C PRO A 24 2.49 -7.76 15.82
N ASP A 25 1.24 -7.79 15.36
CA ASP A 25 0.94 -8.54 14.15
C ASP A 25 2.10 -8.24 13.20
N GLU A 26 2.83 -9.28 12.77
CA GLU A 26 4.00 -9.28 11.87
C GLU A 26 4.42 -7.88 11.35
N PRO A 27 5.67 -7.41 11.62
CA PRO A 27 6.11 -6.05 11.30
C PRO A 27 5.55 -5.57 9.96
N LEU A 28 4.95 -4.38 9.91
CA LEU A 28 4.23 -3.87 8.73
C LEU A 28 5.04 -4.06 7.43
N LYS A 29 6.38 -3.91 7.52
CA LYS A 29 7.34 -4.21 6.48
C LYS A 29 7.22 -5.64 5.90
N ASN A 30 7.15 -6.67 6.74
CA ASN A 30 6.98 -8.07 6.30
C ASN A 30 5.68 -8.26 5.52
N LYS A 31 4.59 -7.60 5.95
CA LYS A 31 3.30 -7.65 5.24
C LYS A 31 3.39 -6.96 3.88
N ILE A 32 4.07 -5.82 3.81
CA ILE A 32 4.32 -5.09 2.56
C ILE A 32 5.18 -5.92 1.61
N ASP A 33 6.29 -6.50 2.10
CA ASP A 33 7.18 -7.35 1.32
C ASP A 33 6.45 -8.57 0.75
N PHE A 34 5.59 -9.19 1.56
CA PHE A 34 4.75 -10.30 1.10
C PHE A 34 3.76 -9.86 0.02
N ALA A 35 3.11 -8.71 0.19
CA ALA A 35 2.20 -8.15 -0.80
C ALA A 35 2.92 -7.81 -2.11
N GLN A 36 4.10 -7.18 -2.06
CA GLN A 36 4.93 -6.88 -3.22
C GLN A 36 5.33 -8.15 -3.98
N LYS A 37 5.76 -9.21 -3.28
CA LYS A 37 6.08 -10.51 -3.90
C LYS A 37 4.87 -11.12 -4.59
N LYS A 38 3.70 -11.09 -3.95
CA LYS A 38 2.45 -11.56 -4.55
C LYS A 38 2.06 -10.75 -5.78
N LEU A 39 2.14 -9.42 -5.73
CA LEU A 39 1.86 -8.54 -6.87
C LEU A 39 2.80 -8.84 -8.02
N GLN A 40 4.11 -8.96 -7.76
CA GLN A 40 5.10 -9.29 -8.78
C GLN A 40 4.78 -10.61 -9.47
N PHE A 41 4.39 -11.64 -8.72
CA PHE A 41 3.98 -12.92 -9.28
C PHE A 41 2.75 -12.78 -10.20
N GLN A 42 1.73 -12.01 -9.79
CA GLN A 42 0.54 -11.78 -10.63
C GLN A 42 0.86 -10.95 -11.88
N ILE A 43 1.73 -9.94 -11.78
CA ILE A 43 2.20 -9.14 -12.93
C ILE A 43 2.86 -10.06 -13.97
N SER A 44 3.79 -10.92 -13.55
CA SER A 44 4.43 -11.89 -14.46
C SER A 44 3.43 -12.86 -15.10
N LYS A 45 2.37 -13.24 -14.38
CA LYS A 45 1.30 -14.07 -14.94
C LYS A 45 0.47 -13.31 -15.98
N LEU A 46 0.15 -12.05 -15.73
CA LEU A 46 -0.55 -11.18 -16.69
C LEU A 46 0.29 -10.94 -17.94
N ASP A 47 1.62 -10.81 -17.81
CA ASP A 47 2.53 -10.74 -18.96
C ASP A 47 2.45 -11.97 -19.85
N SER A 48 2.50 -13.16 -19.25
CA SER A 48 2.34 -14.41 -20.00
C SER A 48 0.99 -14.50 -20.71
N ILE A 49 -0.07 -13.98 -20.10
CA ILE A 49 -1.41 -13.93 -20.71
C ILE A 49 -1.45 -12.92 -21.85
N ASP A 50 -0.85 -11.73 -21.70
CA ASP A 50 -0.80 -10.70 -22.75
C ASP A 50 -0.07 -11.22 -23.99
N GLU A 51 1.07 -11.91 -23.81
CA GLU A 51 1.80 -12.56 -24.91
C GLU A 51 0.95 -13.61 -25.63
N LYS A 52 0.20 -14.43 -24.88
CA LYS A 52 -0.70 -15.44 -25.46
C LYS A 52 -1.82 -14.78 -26.26
N LEU A 53 -2.40 -13.69 -25.74
CA LEU A 53 -3.42 -12.93 -26.44
C LEU A 53 -2.88 -12.26 -27.71
N LYS A 54 -1.63 -11.76 -27.69
CA LYS A 54 -0.94 -11.24 -28.88
C LYS A 54 -0.77 -12.33 -29.94
N LYS A 55 -0.24 -13.50 -29.57
CA LYS A 55 -0.11 -14.63 -30.50
C LYS A 55 -1.47 -15.07 -31.06
N LYS A 56 -2.49 -15.14 -30.21
CA LYS A 56 -3.86 -15.49 -30.64
C LYS A 56 -4.43 -14.46 -31.61
N HIS A 57 -4.22 -13.17 -31.36
CA HIS A 57 -4.59 -12.09 -32.27
C HIS A 57 -3.99 -12.30 -33.66
N ASP A 58 -2.67 -12.53 -33.73
CA ASP A 58 -1.95 -12.65 -35.02
C ASP A 58 -2.43 -13.88 -35.81
N ILE A 59 -2.66 -15.01 -35.14
CA ILE A 59 -3.21 -16.23 -35.75
C ILE A 59 -4.62 -15.99 -36.32
N ILE A 60 -5.49 -15.29 -35.57
CA ILE A 60 -6.85 -15.01 -36.06
C ILE A 60 -6.79 -14.02 -37.23
N PHE A 61 -5.91 -13.03 -37.16
CA PHE A 61 -5.73 -12.06 -38.24
C PHE A 61 -5.29 -12.75 -39.54
N GLU A 62 -4.32 -13.66 -39.49
CA GLU A 62 -3.91 -14.52 -40.61
C GLU A 62 -5.10 -15.31 -41.19
N LYS A 63 -5.96 -15.87 -40.32
CA LYS A 63 -7.18 -16.58 -40.76
C LYS A 63 -8.18 -15.67 -41.47
N ILE A 64 -8.33 -14.41 -41.03
CA ILE A 64 -9.17 -13.42 -41.71
C ILE A 64 -8.62 -13.14 -43.11
N VAL A 65 -7.31 -12.87 -43.23
CA VAL A 65 -6.65 -12.58 -44.51
C VAL A 65 -6.81 -13.77 -45.47
N ASN A 66 -6.59 -14.99 -44.99
CA ASN A 66 -6.74 -16.21 -45.79
C ASN A 66 -8.21 -16.41 -46.24
N ALA A 67 -9.18 -16.23 -45.34
CA ALA A 67 -10.59 -16.32 -45.69
C ALA A 67 -11.00 -15.27 -46.74
N GLN A 68 -10.51 -14.02 -46.61
CA GLN A 68 -10.76 -12.97 -47.61
C GLN A 68 -10.14 -13.31 -48.97
N ARG A 69 -8.88 -13.77 -49.02
CA ARG A 69 -8.21 -14.16 -50.27
C ARG A 69 -8.93 -15.27 -51.02
N ASN A 70 -9.60 -16.16 -50.30
CA ASN A 70 -10.35 -17.27 -50.87
C ASN A 70 -11.85 -16.95 -51.07
N ASN A 71 -12.25 -15.68 -50.99
CA ASN A 71 -13.64 -15.22 -51.12
C ASN A 71 -14.63 -15.89 -50.14
N LYS A 72 -14.13 -16.33 -48.97
CA LYS A 72 -14.90 -16.98 -47.91
C LYS A 72 -15.41 -15.94 -46.90
N ASN A 73 -16.27 -15.03 -47.35
CA ASN A 73 -16.70 -13.85 -46.58
C ASN A 73 -17.34 -14.17 -45.21
N GLY A 74 -18.17 -15.21 -45.12
CA GLY A 74 -18.79 -15.62 -43.86
C GLY A 74 -17.77 -16.04 -42.79
N TYR A 75 -16.73 -16.78 -43.19
CA TYR A 75 -15.63 -17.16 -42.28
C TYR A 75 -14.80 -15.94 -41.87
N ALA A 76 -14.50 -15.03 -42.81
CA ALA A 76 -13.77 -13.80 -42.50
C ALA A 76 -14.52 -12.96 -41.45
N GLN A 77 -15.84 -12.81 -41.59
CA GLN A 77 -16.68 -12.08 -40.64
C GLN A 77 -16.70 -12.75 -39.26
N ALA A 78 -16.84 -14.08 -39.20
CA ALA A 78 -16.81 -14.82 -37.94
C ALA A 78 -15.45 -14.66 -37.21
N TYR A 79 -14.34 -14.78 -37.94
CA TYR A 79 -13.01 -14.57 -37.37
C TYR A 79 -12.77 -13.12 -36.91
N ALA A 80 -13.32 -12.13 -37.62
CA ALA A 80 -13.24 -10.73 -37.19
C ALA A 80 -13.96 -10.49 -35.85
N GLY A 81 -15.09 -11.15 -35.62
CA GLY A 81 -15.79 -11.12 -34.32
C GLY A 81 -14.93 -11.65 -33.18
N GLU A 82 -14.27 -12.80 -33.38
CA GLU A 82 -13.35 -13.37 -32.39
C GLU A 82 -12.12 -12.45 -32.18
N LEU A 83 -11.58 -11.84 -33.24
CA LEU A 83 -10.46 -10.90 -33.14
C LEU A 83 -10.82 -9.68 -32.27
N ALA A 84 -12.03 -9.15 -32.43
CA ALA A 84 -12.53 -8.04 -31.61
C ALA A 84 -12.60 -8.44 -30.12
N GLN A 85 -13.05 -9.67 -29.83
CA GLN A 85 -13.09 -10.18 -28.46
C GLN A 85 -11.69 -10.37 -27.86
N VAL A 86 -10.73 -10.89 -28.64
CA VAL A 86 -9.34 -11.00 -28.22
C VAL A 86 -8.73 -9.63 -27.90
N ARG A 87 -9.03 -8.60 -28.70
CA ARG A 87 -8.58 -7.22 -28.41
C ARG A 87 -9.17 -6.67 -27.12
N LYS A 88 -10.46 -6.93 -26.87
CA LYS A 88 -11.12 -6.53 -25.61
C LYS A 88 -10.46 -7.21 -24.40
N MET A 89 -10.19 -8.50 -24.49
CA MET A 89 -9.47 -9.25 -23.45
C MET A 89 -8.06 -8.70 -23.24
N LYS A 90 -7.34 -8.40 -24.32
CA LYS A 90 -6.00 -7.83 -24.24
C LYS A 90 -5.99 -6.51 -23.47
N ASN A 91 -6.87 -5.58 -23.83
CA ASN A 91 -6.97 -4.28 -23.15
C ASN A 91 -7.28 -4.44 -21.65
N MET A 92 -8.15 -5.39 -21.28
CA MET A 92 -8.45 -5.69 -19.88
C MET A 92 -7.23 -6.22 -19.12
N VAL A 93 -6.47 -7.14 -19.72
CA VAL A 93 -5.24 -7.70 -19.14
C VAL A 93 -4.18 -6.62 -18.99
N SER A 94 -3.95 -5.79 -20.02
CA SER A 94 -3.00 -4.69 -19.95
C SER A 94 -3.39 -3.66 -18.87
N GLY A 95 -4.67 -3.32 -18.77
CA GLY A 95 -5.18 -2.41 -17.73
C GLY A 95 -5.00 -2.98 -16.32
N ALA A 96 -5.31 -4.26 -16.11
CA ALA A 96 -5.10 -4.93 -14.82
C ALA A 96 -3.61 -4.96 -14.43
N LYS A 97 -2.73 -5.22 -15.40
CA LYS A 97 -1.28 -5.21 -15.20
C LYS A 97 -0.80 -3.83 -14.73
N LEU A 98 -1.16 -2.77 -15.45
CA LEU A 98 -0.79 -1.39 -15.10
C LEU A 98 -1.26 -1.01 -13.69
N SER A 99 -2.48 -1.38 -13.31
CA SER A 99 -2.99 -1.13 -11.96
C SER A 99 -2.18 -1.88 -10.89
N MET A 100 -1.77 -3.13 -11.14
CA MET A 100 -0.93 -3.88 -10.21
C MET A 100 0.48 -3.28 -10.08
N GLU A 101 1.07 -2.84 -11.19
CA GLU A 101 2.36 -2.13 -11.20
C GLU A 101 2.28 -0.83 -10.40
N GLN A 102 1.20 -0.05 -10.58
CA GLN A 102 0.96 1.16 -9.82
C GLN A 102 0.85 0.91 -8.31
N ILE A 103 0.12 -0.14 -7.90
CA ILE A 103 0.00 -0.51 -6.49
C ILE A 103 1.35 -0.93 -5.93
N LYS A 104 2.13 -1.72 -6.69
CA LYS A 104 3.47 -2.14 -6.29
C LYS A 104 4.37 -0.93 -6.02
N LEU A 105 4.40 0.06 -6.93
CA LEU A 105 5.18 1.29 -6.74
C LEU A 105 4.77 2.05 -5.47
N ARG A 106 3.46 2.15 -5.17
CA ARG A 106 3.00 2.77 -3.92
C ARG A 106 3.48 2.00 -2.70
N LEU A 107 3.44 0.66 -2.74
CA LEU A 107 3.96 -0.16 -1.65
C LEU A 107 5.48 -0.01 -1.46
N ASP A 108 6.25 0.16 -2.54
CA ASP A 108 7.67 0.46 -2.48
C ASP A 108 7.92 1.76 -1.68
N THR A 109 7.19 2.83 -2.02
CA THR A 109 7.25 4.11 -1.27
C THR A 109 6.84 3.96 0.20
N VAL A 110 5.77 3.20 0.49
CA VAL A 110 5.34 2.97 1.88
C VAL A 110 6.40 2.16 2.66
N SER A 111 7.09 1.22 2.01
CA SER A 111 8.19 0.46 2.63
C SER A 111 9.37 1.37 2.98
N GLU A 112 9.76 2.26 2.06
CA GLU A 112 10.83 3.26 2.29
C GLU A 112 10.51 4.19 3.47
N LEU A 113 9.26 4.67 3.57
CA LEU A 113 8.81 5.46 4.72
C LEU A 113 8.84 4.65 6.02
N GLY A 114 8.53 3.36 5.96
CA GLY A 114 8.66 2.44 7.09
C GLY A 114 10.10 2.37 7.63
N ASP A 115 11.10 2.37 6.75
CA ASP A 115 12.52 2.35 7.15
C ASP A 115 12.97 3.66 7.80
N VAL A 116 12.42 4.80 7.36
CA VAL A 116 12.63 6.10 8.02
C VAL A 116 12.09 6.07 9.45
N VAL A 117 10.90 5.52 9.68
CA VAL A 117 10.29 5.39 11.02
C VAL A 117 11.17 4.54 11.95
N VAL A 118 11.69 3.40 11.46
CA VAL A 118 12.63 2.55 12.22
C VAL A 118 13.90 3.32 12.59
N THR A 119 14.41 4.14 11.66
CA THR A 119 15.64 4.93 11.85
C THR A 119 15.46 6.08 12.84
N LEU A 120 14.31 6.76 12.81
CA LEU A 120 14.04 7.94 13.65
C LEU A 120 13.46 7.62 15.04
N SER A 121 12.85 6.44 15.22
CA SER A 121 12.21 6.04 16.48
C SER A 121 13.15 6.10 17.71
N PRO A 122 14.43 5.67 17.63
CA PRO A 122 15.37 5.83 18.74
C PRO A 122 15.63 7.29 19.12
N CYS A 123 15.74 8.19 18.13
CA CYS A 123 15.96 9.62 18.36
C CYS A 123 14.79 10.26 19.11
N MET A 124 13.55 9.91 18.75
CA MET A 124 12.35 10.37 19.45
C MET A 124 12.33 9.90 20.92
N SER A 125 12.78 8.67 21.17
CA SER A 125 12.84 8.10 22.52
C SER A 125 13.85 8.83 23.39
N ILE A 126 15.02 9.18 22.83
CA ILE A 126 16.06 9.96 23.52
C ILE A 126 15.54 11.35 23.88
N ILE A 127 14.95 12.07 22.92
CA ILE A 127 14.42 13.43 23.14
C ILE A 127 13.34 13.45 24.22
N LYS A 128 12.38 12.51 24.17
CA LYS A 128 11.35 12.37 25.20
C LYS A 128 11.91 12.01 26.58
N GLY A 129 12.98 11.22 26.63
CA GLY A 129 13.65 10.84 27.88
C GLY A 129 14.42 12.00 28.55
N LEU A 130 14.96 12.93 27.76
CA LEU A 130 15.76 14.06 28.28
C LEU A 130 14.92 15.27 28.69
N SER A 131 13.74 15.47 28.08
CA SER A 131 12.87 16.63 28.35
C SER A 131 12.56 16.84 29.85
N PRO A 132 12.19 15.81 30.64
CA PRO A 132 11.93 15.99 32.07
C PRO A 132 13.15 16.50 32.85
N SER A 133 14.35 15.98 32.54
CA SER A 133 15.59 16.40 33.22
C SER A 133 16.00 17.83 32.90
N LEU A 134 15.73 18.29 31.67
CA LEU A 134 16.03 19.65 31.24
C LEU A 134 15.01 20.67 31.77
N SER A 135 13.76 20.27 31.98
CA SER A 135 12.69 21.18 32.44
C SER A 135 12.99 21.87 33.77
N GLY A 136 13.72 21.22 34.68
CA GLY A 136 14.08 21.78 35.99
C GLY A 136 15.43 22.49 36.05
N ILE A 137 16.29 22.34 35.03
CA ILE A 137 17.69 22.83 35.05
C ILE A 137 17.94 23.87 33.96
N MET A 138 17.34 23.69 32.77
CA MET A 138 17.57 24.53 31.61
C MET A 138 16.28 24.63 30.76
N PRO A 139 15.37 25.56 31.11
CA PRO A 139 14.05 25.69 30.47
C PRO A 139 14.11 25.90 28.95
N GLU A 140 15.09 26.67 28.46
CA GLU A 140 15.27 26.97 27.04
C GLU A 140 15.63 25.71 26.24
N ALA A 141 16.50 24.86 26.79
CA ALA A 141 16.85 23.59 26.16
C ALA A 141 15.68 22.60 26.17
N ASN A 142 14.83 22.62 27.21
CA ASN A 142 13.60 21.84 27.23
C ASN A 142 12.62 22.29 26.12
N ALA A 143 12.47 23.59 25.89
CA ALA A 143 11.62 24.11 24.81
C ALA A 143 12.10 23.60 23.44
N SER A 144 13.41 23.67 23.16
CA SER A 144 13.97 23.13 21.91
C SER A 144 13.78 21.61 21.77
N MET A 145 13.82 20.85 22.87
CA MET A 145 13.53 19.40 22.84
C MET A 145 12.05 19.11 22.52
N GLN A 146 11.13 19.95 23.00
CA GLN A 146 9.71 19.83 22.66
C GLN A 146 9.47 20.12 21.18
N ASP A 147 10.08 21.18 20.64
CA ASP A 147 10.03 21.50 19.21
C ASP A 147 10.58 20.36 18.34
N LEU A 148 11.74 19.79 18.72
CA LEU A 148 12.31 18.64 18.02
C LEU A 148 11.43 17.39 18.11
N SER A 149 10.81 17.13 19.26
CA SER A 149 9.86 16.02 19.40
C SER A 149 8.62 16.22 18.53
N GLN A 150 8.17 17.47 18.36
CA GLN A 150 7.05 17.79 17.49
C GLN A 150 7.42 17.58 16.02
N ILE A 151 8.56 18.12 15.56
CA ILE A 151 9.04 17.94 14.19
C ILE A 151 9.23 16.46 13.84
N LEU A 152 9.86 15.69 14.73
CA LEU A 152 10.02 14.25 14.50
C LEU A 152 8.68 13.51 14.53
N GLY A 153 7.75 13.93 15.39
CA GLY A 153 6.38 13.42 15.40
C GLY A 153 5.64 13.70 14.10
N ASP A 154 5.79 14.90 13.54
CA ASP A 154 5.20 15.31 12.27
C ASP A 154 5.81 14.53 11.09
N VAL A 155 7.13 14.30 11.09
CA VAL A 155 7.79 13.46 10.07
C VAL A 155 7.33 12.00 10.15
N MET A 156 7.22 11.45 11.36
CA MET A 156 6.75 10.07 11.57
C MET A 156 5.26 9.91 11.26
N SER A 157 4.43 10.91 11.54
CA SER A 157 2.99 10.89 11.27
C SER A 157 2.65 11.20 9.82
N GLY A 158 3.39 12.09 9.15
CA GLY A 158 3.32 12.28 7.70
C GLY A 158 3.79 11.05 6.91
N SER A 159 4.58 10.18 7.56
CA SER A 159 4.98 8.87 7.02
C SER A 159 3.94 7.76 7.23
N SER A 160 2.99 7.95 8.18
CA SER A 160 1.85 7.05 8.31
C SER A 160 0.78 7.42 7.28
N VAL A 161 0.63 6.53 6.31
CA VAL A 161 -0.34 6.58 5.19
C VAL A 161 -1.73 7.03 5.64
N ASN A 162 -2.18 8.19 5.17
CA ASN A 162 -3.61 8.53 5.04
C ASN A 162 -4.20 7.88 3.78
#